data_AF-A0A2W0CG74-F1
#
_entry.id   AF-A0A2W0CG74-F1
#
_cell.length_a   1.000
_cell.length_b   1.000
_cell.length_c   1.000
_cell.angle_alpha   90.00
_cell.angle_beta   90.00
_cell.angle_gamma   90.00
#
_symmetry.space_group_name_H-M   'P 1'
#
loop_
_entity.id
_entity.type
_entity.pdbx_description
1 polymer ?
#
loop_
_entity_poly.entity_id
_entity_poly.type
_entity_poly.pdbx_seq_one_letter_code
_entity_poly.pdbx_strand_id
1 'polypeptide(L)'
;MKKSWIISLITSLVLLGGALLSPATSANAAKEATSTYSDQSYEEFKEYTTQLFALETYESKAFTALESIDTQVTSTNRKSMYLKLTNTVIPNYTKLVSKAKQIKPTNPQLKKIHATFIKASYTQLEGYLLYQKAVSKKKVNYTLLKQGNAKVNTADVLMSQCEEQLYAYARSLGYGS
;
A
#
# COMPACT_ATOMS: atom_id res chain seq x y z
N MET A 1 -12.70 1.44 -9.86
CA MET A 1 -11.32 1.58 -9.32
C MET A 1 -11.10 0.43 -8.35
N LYS A 2 -9.90 -0.15 -8.27
CA LYS A 2 -9.63 -1.22 -7.30
C LYS A 2 -9.70 -0.66 -5.87
N LYS A 3 -10.20 -1.48 -4.93
CA LYS A 3 -10.29 -1.15 -3.50
C LYS A 3 -8.90 -0.84 -2.93
N SER A 4 -8.84 -0.11 -1.80
CA SER A 4 -7.59 0.12 -1.06
C SER A 4 -6.79 -1.17 -0.91
N TRP A 5 -5.55 -1.17 -1.36
CA TRP A 5 -4.71 -2.36 -1.40
C TRP A 5 -4.33 -2.79 0.03
N ILE A 6 -4.15 -1.86 0.99
CA ILE A 6 -3.94 -2.20 2.40
C ILE A 6 -5.14 -2.98 2.95
N ILE A 7 -6.36 -2.58 2.60
CA ILE A 7 -7.57 -3.31 3.02
C ILE A 7 -7.57 -4.72 2.40
N SER A 8 -7.21 -4.82 1.12
CA SER A 8 -7.09 -6.11 0.43
C SER A 8 -6.07 -7.02 1.14
N LEU A 9 -4.90 -6.49 1.47
CA LEU A 9 -3.84 -7.18 2.21
C LEU A 9 -4.30 -7.67 3.58
N ILE A 10 -4.96 -6.80 4.38
CA ILE A 10 -5.50 -7.13 5.70
C ILE A 10 -6.49 -8.29 5.56
N THR A 11 -7.47 -8.18 4.66
CA THR A 11 -8.50 -9.22 4.51
C THR A 11 -7.92 -10.57 4.09
N SER A 12 -6.93 -10.59 3.20
CA SER A 12 -6.31 -11.85 2.79
C SER A 12 -5.40 -12.47 3.86
N LEU A 13 -4.67 -11.66 4.64
CA LEU A 13 -3.85 -12.18 5.75
C LEU A 13 -4.72 -12.74 6.89
N VAL A 14 -5.90 -12.16 7.13
CA VAL A 14 -6.90 -12.73 8.05
C VAL A 14 -7.45 -14.07 7.51
N LEU A 15 -7.72 -14.17 6.21
CA LEU A 15 -8.19 -15.42 5.58
C LEU A 15 -7.13 -16.54 5.55
N LEU A 16 -5.84 -16.19 5.58
CA LEU A 16 -4.73 -17.15 5.65
C LEU A 16 -4.51 -17.73 7.07
N GLY A 17 -5.49 -17.61 7.97
CA GLY A 17 -5.45 -18.17 9.33
C GLY A 17 -4.65 -17.33 10.34
N GLY A 18 -4.15 -16.16 9.94
CA GLY A 18 -3.44 -15.24 10.81
C GLY A 18 -4.38 -14.42 11.68
N ALA A 19 -5.05 -15.03 12.65
CA ALA A 19 -5.35 -14.28 13.87
C ALA A 19 -3.99 -13.91 14.49
N LEU A 20 -3.75 -12.65 14.81
CA LEU A 20 -2.56 -12.18 15.56
C LEU A 20 -2.58 -12.69 17.03
N LEU A 21 -2.96 -13.95 17.26
CA LEU A 21 -3.03 -14.59 18.56
C LEU A 21 -1.94 -15.67 18.64
N SER A 22 -1.12 -15.52 19.68
CA SER A 22 0.16 -16.16 19.98
C SER A 22 0.29 -17.65 19.65
N PRO A 23 1.50 -18.14 19.32
CA PRO A 23 1.74 -19.58 19.26
C PRO A 23 1.77 -20.16 20.68
N ALA A 24 0.97 -21.21 20.89
CA ALA A 24 1.08 -22.08 22.05
C ALA A 24 2.40 -22.86 21.98
N THR A 25 3.16 -22.80 23.08
CA THR A 25 4.36 -23.58 23.36
C THR A 25 4.14 -25.06 23.08
N SER A 26 4.98 -25.64 22.22
CA SER A 26 5.24 -27.08 22.21
C SER A 26 6.75 -27.31 22.18
N ALA A 27 7.24 -27.95 23.25
CA ALA A 27 8.64 -28.24 23.50
C ALA A 27 9.09 -29.43 22.63
N ASN A 28 10.24 -29.28 21.94
CA ASN A 28 11.19 -30.38 21.82
C ASN A 28 12.60 -29.86 21.47
N ALA A 29 13.55 -30.14 22.36
CA ALA A 29 14.93 -29.68 22.30
C ALA A 29 15.78 -30.56 21.36
N ALA A 30 15.85 -30.17 20.08
CA ALA A 30 16.88 -30.63 19.13
C ALA A 30 16.98 -29.74 17.85
N LYS A 31 16.60 -28.46 17.91
CA LYS A 31 16.45 -27.58 16.71
C LYS A 31 17.05 -26.17 16.86
N GLU A 32 18.06 -25.99 17.71
CA GLU A 32 18.45 -24.65 18.22
C GLU A 32 19.16 -23.70 17.23
N ALA A 33 19.51 -24.12 16.01
CA ALA A 33 20.00 -23.19 14.97
C ALA A 33 18.94 -22.82 13.91
N THR A 34 17.89 -23.64 13.77
CA THR A 34 16.87 -23.47 12.71
C THR A 34 15.56 -22.89 13.22
N SER A 35 15.20 -23.05 14.50
CA SER A 35 13.96 -22.46 15.04
C SER A 35 14.11 -20.95 15.30
N THR A 36 15.26 -20.51 15.80
CA THR A 36 15.53 -19.11 16.18
C THR A 36 15.40 -18.15 14.99
N TYR A 37 15.83 -18.59 13.79
CA TYR A 37 15.73 -17.77 12.58
C TYR A 37 14.30 -17.70 12.01
N SER A 38 13.51 -18.78 12.11
CA SER A 38 12.09 -18.72 11.71
C SER A 38 11.27 -17.85 12.65
N ASP A 39 11.56 -17.92 13.96
CA ASP A 39 10.83 -17.17 14.98
C ASP A 39 11.14 -15.66 14.89
N GLN A 40 12.41 -15.29 14.67
CA GLN A 40 12.78 -13.89 14.41
C GLN A 40 12.15 -13.37 13.11
N SER A 41 12.21 -14.13 12.02
CA SER A 41 11.65 -13.72 10.73
C SER A 41 10.13 -13.54 10.79
N TYR A 42 9.47 -14.36 11.60
CA TYR A 42 8.03 -14.26 11.88
C TYR A 42 7.69 -12.97 12.63
N GLU A 43 8.39 -12.67 13.74
CA GLU A 43 8.14 -11.43 14.49
C GLU A 43 8.50 -10.17 13.68
N GLU A 44 9.59 -10.21 12.89
CA GLU A 44 9.94 -9.13 11.96
C GLU A 44 8.85 -8.90 10.89
N PHE A 45 8.23 -9.97 10.38
CA PHE A 45 7.11 -9.88 9.44
C PHE A 45 5.86 -9.29 10.08
N LYS A 46 5.52 -9.74 11.28
CA LYS A 46 4.36 -9.25 12.05
C LYS A 46 4.51 -7.77 12.40
N GLU A 47 5.69 -7.35 12.86
CA GLU A 47 5.99 -5.95 13.15
C GLU A 47 5.90 -5.09 11.88
N TYR A 48 6.50 -5.55 10.79
CA TYR A 48 6.44 -4.85 9.50
C TYR A 48 5.00 -4.66 8.99
N THR A 49 4.21 -5.73 9.01
CA THR A 49 2.81 -5.68 8.54
C THR A 49 1.94 -4.81 9.45
N THR A 50 2.19 -4.82 10.77
CA THR A 50 1.53 -3.91 11.72
C THR A 50 1.82 -2.46 11.38
N GLN A 51 3.08 -2.10 11.11
CA GLN A 51 3.45 -0.75 10.71
C GLN A 51 2.84 -0.34 9.37
N LEU A 52 2.77 -1.25 8.40
CA LEU A 52 2.08 -0.99 7.12
C LEU A 52 0.59 -0.76 7.31
N PHE A 53 -0.09 -1.58 8.11
CA PHE A 53 -1.53 -1.46 8.34
C PHE A 53 -1.91 -0.17 9.05
N ALA A 54 -1.02 0.37 9.90
CA ALA A 54 -1.21 1.69 10.49
C ALA A 54 -1.27 2.83 9.46
N LEU A 55 -0.89 2.58 8.19
CA LEU A 55 -1.00 3.55 7.10
C LEU A 55 -2.39 3.56 6.43
N GLU A 56 -3.23 2.55 6.67
CA GLU A 56 -4.54 2.34 6.04
C GLU A 56 -5.40 3.61 6.08
N THR A 57 -5.45 4.30 7.22
CA THR A 57 -6.32 5.46 7.40
C THR A 57 -6.03 6.59 6.40
N TYR A 58 -4.77 6.76 6.00
CA TYR A 58 -4.37 7.79 5.04
C TYR A 58 -4.75 7.38 3.62
N GLU A 59 -4.58 6.10 3.30
CA GLU A 59 -4.97 5.54 2.01
C GLU A 59 -6.49 5.60 1.84
N SER A 60 -7.25 5.08 2.80
CA SER A 60 -8.72 5.08 2.80
C SER A 60 -9.27 6.49 2.57
N LYS A 61 -8.77 7.50 3.30
CA LYS A 61 -9.20 8.89 3.12
C LYS A 61 -8.95 9.40 1.70
N ALA A 62 -7.80 9.07 1.11
CA ALA A 62 -7.47 9.47 -0.26
C ALA A 62 -8.37 8.75 -1.29
N PHE A 63 -8.57 7.45 -1.14
CA PHE A 63 -9.39 6.63 -2.04
C PHE A 63 -10.87 7.01 -1.96
N THR A 64 -11.46 7.08 -0.77
CA THR A 64 -12.88 7.46 -0.58
C THR A 64 -13.16 8.86 -1.17
N ALA A 65 -12.20 9.78 -1.07
CA ALA A 65 -12.33 11.09 -1.69
C ALA A 65 -12.37 11.01 -3.23
N LEU A 66 -11.53 10.17 -3.85
CA LEU A 66 -11.53 9.96 -5.30
C LEU A 66 -12.78 9.19 -5.78
N GLU A 67 -13.18 8.13 -5.09
CA GLU A 67 -14.35 7.30 -5.43
C GLU A 67 -15.67 8.07 -5.40
N SER A 68 -15.77 9.08 -4.53
CA SER A 68 -16.95 9.93 -4.45
C SER A 68 -17.05 10.97 -5.58
N ILE A 69 -16.19 10.90 -6.60
CA ILE A 69 -16.32 11.65 -7.85
C ILE A 69 -16.58 10.66 -8.98
N ASP A 70 -17.35 11.09 -9.97
CA ASP A 70 -17.49 10.38 -11.22
C ASP A 70 -16.10 9.97 -11.80
N THR A 71 -16.04 8.74 -12.28
CA THR A 71 -14.82 8.08 -12.78
C THR A 71 -14.19 8.80 -13.96
N GLN A 72 -14.95 9.62 -14.69
CA GLN A 72 -14.45 10.41 -15.81
C GLN A 72 -14.33 11.89 -15.45
N VAL A 73 -13.16 12.47 -15.69
CA VAL A 73 -12.94 13.92 -15.50
C VAL A 73 -13.56 14.68 -16.68
N THR A 74 -14.51 15.57 -16.37
CA THR A 74 -15.20 16.42 -17.33
C THR A 74 -15.08 17.89 -16.93
N SER A 75 -15.44 18.80 -17.83
CA SER A 75 -15.51 20.24 -17.51
C SER A 75 -16.43 20.55 -16.33
N THR A 76 -17.51 19.76 -16.16
CA THR A 76 -18.51 19.92 -15.10
C THR A 76 -17.94 19.55 -13.72
N ASN A 77 -17.27 18.40 -13.61
CA ASN A 77 -16.77 17.91 -12.32
C ASN A 77 -15.33 18.36 -11.99
N ARG A 78 -14.61 18.98 -12.94
CA ARG A 78 -13.22 19.45 -12.78
C ARG A 78 -12.98 20.23 -11.48
N LYS A 79 -13.85 21.19 -11.14
CA LYS A 79 -13.73 21.98 -9.89
C LYS A 79 -13.74 21.10 -8.65
N SER A 80 -14.69 20.17 -8.60
CA SER A 80 -14.83 19.21 -7.50
C SER A 80 -13.58 18.32 -7.41
N MET A 81 -13.11 17.81 -8.55
CA MET A 81 -11.88 17.01 -8.63
C MET A 81 -10.66 17.78 -8.12
N TYR A 82 -10.48 19.03 -8.53
CA TYR A 82 -9.38 19.87 -8.06
C TYR A 82 -9.40 20.04 -6.53
N LEU A 83 -10.58 20.33 -5.97
CA LEU A 83 -10.74 20.53 -4.54
C LEU A 83 -10.46 19.25 -3.75
N LYS A 84 -11.00 18.10 -4.16
CA LYS A 84 -10.73 16.83 -3.47
C LYS A 84 -9.27 16.42 -3.55
N LEU A 85 -8.64 16.57 -4.72
CA LEU A 85 -7.22 16.29 -4.90
C LEU A 85 -6.36 17.16 -3.97
N THR A 86 -6.64 18.46 -3.93
CA THR A 86 -5.85 19.45 -3.18
C THR A 86 -6.05 19.31 -1.67
N ASN A 87 -7.29 19.13 -1.23
CA ASN A 87 -7.62 19.22 0.20
C ASN A 87 -7.58 17.86 0.90
N THR A 88 -7.76 16.75 0.18
CA THR A 88 -7.90 15.42 0.79
C THR A 88 -6.91 14.42 0.23
N VAL A 89 -6.91 14.18 -1.08
CA VAL A 89 -6.15 13.06 -1.68
C VAL A 89 -4.65 13.27 -1.53
N ILE A 90 -4.12 14.38 -2.07
CA ILE A 90 -2.67 14.65 -2.07
C ILE A 90 -2.13 14.78 -0.64
N PRO A 91 -2.75 15.53 0.30
CA PRO A 91 -2.23 15.63 1.66
C PRO A 91 -2.19 14.28 2.39
N ASN A 92 -3.25 13.47 2.32
CA ASN A 92 -3.27 12.16 2.98
C ASN A 92 -2.29 11.19 2.34
N TYR A 93 -2.25 11.14 1.01
CA TYR A 93 -1.35 10.22 0.31
C TYR A 93 0.13 10.62 0.43
N THR A 94 0.43 11.93 0.52
CA THR A 94 1.77 12.42 0.88
C THR A 94 2.17 11.96 2.28
N LYS A 95 1.24 12.03 3.24
CA LYS A 95 1.48 11.56 4.61
C LYS A 95 1.70 10.05 4.67
N LEU A 96 0.96 9.27 3.87
CA LEU A 96 1.20 7.84 3.68
C LEU A 96 2.62 7.58 3.19
N VAL A 97 3.04 8.21 2.08
CA VAL A 97 4.39 8.03 1.52
C VAL A 97 5.46 8.44 2.53
N SER A 98 5.26 9.56 3.24
CA SER A 98 6.21 10.03 4.25
C SER A 98 6.35 9.05 5.41
N LYS A 99 5.26 8.48 5.90
CA LYS A 99 5.29 7.50 7.00
C LYS A 99 5.82 6.15 6.54
N ALA A 100 5.45 5.72 5.34
CA ALA A 100 6.00 4.52 4.72
C ALA A 100 7.54 4.58 4.70
N LYS A 101 8.14 5.70 4.28
CA LYS A 101 9.61 5.88 4.27
C LYS A 101 10.29 5.77 5.64
N GLN A 102 9.52 5.89 6.72
CA GLN A 102 10.04 5.76 8.09
C GLN A 102 10.08 4.30 8.56
N ILE A 103 9.34 3.40 7.89
CA ILE A 103 9.38 1.97 8.16
C ILE A 103 10.73 1.44 7.65
N LYS A 104 11.51 0.82 8.54
CA LYS A 104 12.85 0.32 8.24
C LYS A 104 12.93 -1.16 8.61
N PRO A 105 12.46 -2.07 7.75
CA PRO A 105 12.57 -3.49 8.02
C PRO A 105 14.05 -3.87 8.17
N THR A 106 14.37 -4.74 9.12
CA THR A 106 15.73 -5.28 9.32
C THR A 106 15.98 -6.45 8.38
N ASN A 107 14.96 -7.30 8.20
CA ASN A 107 14.96 -8.47 7.34
C ASN A 107 15.28 -8.12 5.88
N PRO A 108 16.27 -8.79 5.24
CA PRO A 108 16.65 -8.51 3.85
C PRO A 108 15.52 -8.70 2.83
N GLN A 109 14.63 -9.68 3.03
CA GLN A 109 13.51 -9.92 2.13
C GLN A 109 12.45 -8.82 2.28
N LEU A 110 12.12 -8.44 3.52
CA LEU A 110 11.20 -7.34 3.77
C LEU A 110 11.73 -6.00 3.28
N LYS A 111 13.04 -5.75 3.35
CA LYS A 111 13.66 -4.54 2.76
C LYS A 111 13.39 -4.44 1.26
N LYS A 112 13.52 -5.55 0.53
CA LYS A 112 13.24 -5.60 -0.92
C LYS A 112 11.76 -5.34 -1.21
N ILE A 113 10.86 -6.01 -0.48
CA ILE A 113 9.41 -5.83 -0.62
C ILE A 113 9.03 -4.37 -0.31
N HIS A 114 9.57 -3.83 0.78
CA HIS A 114 9.31 -2.45 1.19
C HIS A 114 9.82 -1.42 0.17
N ALA A 115 10.97 -1.66 -0.47
CA ALA A 115 11.44 -0.80 -1.54
C ALA A 115 10.47 -0.76 -2.73
N THR A 116 9.87 -1.90 -3.10
CA THR A 116 8.80 -1.97 -4.11
C THR A 116 7.57 -1.16 -3.67
N PHE A 117 7.14 -1.33 -2.41
CA PHE A 117 6.04 -0.56 -1.83
C PHE A 117 6.27 0.96 -1.92
N ILE A 118 7.44 1.45 -1.46
CA ILE A 118 7.78 2.88 -1.52
C ILE A 118 7.76 3.40 -2.96
N LYS A 119 8.30 2.62 -3.90
CA LYS A 119 8.29 2.98 -5.32
C LYS A 119 6.86 3.07 -5.87
N ALA A 120 6.00 2.10 -5.54
CA ALA A 120 4.60 2.09 -5.94
C ALA A 120 3.86 3.32 -5.40
N SER A 121 3.90 3.55 -4.07
CA SER A 121 3.21 4.68 -3.44
C SER A 121 3.74 6.03 -3.92
N TYR A 122 5.06 6.17 -4.13
CA TYR A 122 5.59 7.42 -4.69
C TYR A 122 5.10 7.65 -6.12
N THR A 123 5.10 6.61 -6.96
CA THR A 123 4.61 6.70 -8.35
C THR A 123 3.12 7.05 -8.40
N GLN A 124 2.31 6.52 -7.49
CA GLN A 124 0.89 6.87 -7.38
C GLN A 124 0.69 8.33 -6.95
N LEU A 125 1.50 8.84 -6.02
CA LEU A 125 1.49 10.24 -5.63
C LEU A 125 1.82 11.17 -6.81
N GLU A 126 2.82 10.81 -7.64
CA GLU A 126 3.11 11.55 -8.87
C GLU A 126 1.91 11.60 -9.81
N GLY A 127 1.16 10.49 -9.92
CA GLY A 127 -0.08 10.42 -10.67
C GLY A 127 -1.15 11.39 -10.14
N TYR A 128 -1.35 11.45 -8.83
CA TYR A 128 -2.30 12.37 -8.20
C TYR A 128 -1.91 13.85 -8.39
N LEU A 129 -0.61 14.17 -8.32
CA LEU A 129 -0.11 15.51 -8.62
C LEU A 129 -0.37 15.89 -10.09
N LEU A 130 -0.23 14.96 -11.03
CA LEU A 130 -0.56 15.18 -12.44
C LEU A 130 -2.06 15.40 -12.65
N TYR A 131 -2.91 14.62 -11.97
CA TYR A 131 -4.36 14.86 -11.99
C TYR A 131 -4.72 16.25 -11.49
N GLN A 132 -4.14 16.69 -10.37
CA GLN A 132 -4.40 18.02 -9.82
C GLN A 132 -4.01 19.11 -10.80
N LYS A 133 -2.81 19.01 -11.40
CA LYS A 133 -2.34 19.93 -12.43
C LYS A 133 -3.26 19.93 -13.65
N ALA A 134 -3.82 18.79 -14.02
CA ALA A 134 -4.71 18.66 -15.16
C ALA A 134 -6.04 19.40 -14.99
N VAL A 135 -6.53 19.53 -13.76
CA VAL A 135 -7.84 20.11 -13.43
C VAL A 135 -7.79 21.50 -12.79
N SER A 136 -6.58 22.05 -12.57
CA SER A 136 -6.38 23.33 -11.89
C SER A 136 -6.81 24.56 -12.70
N LYS A 137 -6.79 24.46 -14.04
CA LYS A 137 -7.14 25.56 -14.95
C LYS A 137 -8.61 25.53 -15.37
N LYS A 138 -9.05 26.53 -16.15
CA LYS A 138 -10.44 26.61 -16.67
C LYS A 138 -10.83 25.39 -17.52
N LYS A 139 -9.91 24.88 -18.33
CA LYS A 139 -10.08 23.70 -19.19
C LYS A 139 -9.28 22.52 -18.63
N VAL A 140 -9.82 21.32 -18.79
CA VAL A 140 -9.14 20.07 -18.44
C VAL A 140 -7.96 19.85 -19.40
N ASN A 141 -6.79 19.51 -18.86
CA ASN A 141 -5.63 19.12 -19.66
C ASN A 141 -5.57 17.59 -19.77
N TYR A 142 -6.11 17.06 -20.85
CA TYR A 142 -6.16 15.60 -21.10
C TYR A 142 -4.78 14.96 -21.28
N THR A 143 -3.76 15.71 -21.70
CA THR A 143 -2.38 15.22 -21.78
C THR A 143 -1.83 14.90 -20.39
N LEU A 144 -2.04 15.81 -19.43
CA LEU A 144 -1.65 15.58 -18.03
C LEU A 144 -2.49 14.47 -17.39
N LEU A 145 -3.78 14.34 -17.73
CA LEU A 145 -4.59 13.20 -17.28
C LEU A 145 -4.03 11.87 -17.79
N LYS A 146 -3.66 11.78 -19.08
CA LYS A 146 -3.06 10.57 -19.66
C LYS A 146 -1.74 10.21 -18.97
N GLN A 147 -0.89 11.20 -18.67
CA GLN A 147 0.35 10.99 -17.93
C GLN A 147 0.08 10.52 -16.49
N GLY A 148 -0.90 11.13 -15.81
CA GLY A 148 -1.33 10.72 -14.48
C GLY A 148 -1.84 9.27 -14.46
N ASN A 149 -2.67 8.90 -15.44
CA ASN A 149 -3.18 7.54 -15.61
C ASN A 149 -2.03 6.54 -15.80
N ALA A 150 -1.03 6.87 -16.63
CA ALA A 150 0.13 6.01 -16.83
C ALA A 150 0.90 5.79 -15.52
N LYS A 151 1.06 6.83 -14.69
CA LYS A 151 1.69 6.72 -13.37
C LYS A 151 0.88 5.86 -12.41
N VAL A 152 -0.43 6.09 -12.30
CA VAL A 152 -1.30 5.27 -11.43
C VAL A 152 -1.34 3.81 -11.89
N ASN A 153 -1.39 3.54 -13.19
CA ASN A 153 -1.33 2.17 -13.72
C ASN A 153 0.02 1.50 -13.42
N THR A 154 1.13 2.24 -13.54
CA THR A 154 2.46 1.73 -13.18
C THR A 154 2.53 1.41 -11.68
N ALA A 155 1.96 2.28 -10.84
CA ALA A 155 1.89 2.04 -9.41
C ALA A 155 1.04 0.82 -9.05
N ASP A 156 -0.10 0.61 -9.74
CA ASP A 156 -0.95 -0.58 -9.56
C ASP A 156 -0.17 -1.87 -9.83
N VAL A 157 0.58 -1.92 -10.94
CA VAL A 157 1.44 -3.08 -11.27
C VAL A 157 2.50 -3.32 -10.19
N LEU A 158 3.19 -2.26 -9.75
CA LEU A 158 4.19 -2.38 -8.68
C LEU A 158 3.56 -2.80 -7.35
N MET A 159 2.34 -2.36 -7.06
CA MET A 159 1.64 -2.72 -5.84
C MET A 159 1.21 -4.19 -5.86
N SER A 160 0.66 -4.69 -6.97
CA SER A 160 0.36 -6.11 -7.13
C SER A 160 1.62 -6.98 -6.98
N GLN A 161 2.77 -6.54 -7.54
CA GLN A 161 4.04 -7.23 -7.32
C GLN A 161 4.45 -7.23 -5.83
N CYS A 162 4.26 -6.11 -5.12
CA CYS A 162 4.54 -6.02 -3.69
C CYS A 162 3.65 -6.99 -2.89
N GLU A 163 2.35 -7.04 -3.17
CA GLU A 163 1.41 -7.96 -2.54
C GLU A 163 1.80 -9.42 -2.76
N GLU A 164 2.08 -9.81 -4.01
CA GLU A 164 2.52 -11.16 -4.36
C GLU A 164 3.79 -11.57 -3.60
N GLN A 165 4.78 -10.68 -3.55
CA GLN A 165 6.02 -10.93 -2.80
C GLN A 165 5.78 -11.04 -1.30
N LEU A 166 4.87 -10.23 -0.74
CA LEU A 166 4.53 -10.28 0.67
C LEU A 166 3.79 -11.59 1.02
N TYR A 167 2.85 -12.03 0.18
CA TYR A 167 2.17 -13.32 0.37
C TYR A 167 3.14 -14.49 0.23
N ALA A 168 4.04 -14.48 -0.75
CA ALA A 168 5.05 -15.52 -0.91
C ALA A 168 5.94 -15.61 0.34
N TYR A 169 6.34 -14.46 0.89
CA TYR A 169 7.12 -14.42 2.12
C TYR A 169 6.31 -14.91 3.33
N ALA A 170 5.05 -14.49 3.48
CA ALA A 170 4.16 -14.97 4.54
C ALA A 170 4.01 -16.51 4.51
N ARG A 171 3.78 -17.10 3.33
CA ARG A 171 3.70 -18.56 3.16
C ARG A 171 5.00 -19.26 3.55
N SER A 172 6.15 -18.68 3.21
CA SER A 172 7.45 -19.24 3.63
C SER A 172 7.65 -19.26 5.15
N LEU A 173 6.90 -18.43 5.89
CA LEU A 173 6.87 -18.38 7.35
C LEU A 173 5.76 -19.24 7.98
N GLY A 174 4.97 -19.98 7.17
CA GLY A 174 3.91 -20.85 7.65
C GLY A 174 2.51 -20.22 7.72
N TYR A 175 2.30 -19.02 7.18
CA TYR A 175 0.92 -18.48 7.03
C TYR A 175 0.18 -19.24 5.91
N GLY A 176 -0.99 -19.80 6.23
CA GLY A 176 -1.87 -20.47 5.26
C GLY A 176 -1.46 -21.89 4.84
N SER A 177 -0.78 -22.64 5.72
CA SER A 177 -0.63 -24.10 5.62
C SER A 177 -1.84 -24.83 6.21
#